data_AF-A0A1M7P843-F1
#
_entry.id   AF-A0A1M7P843-F1
#
_cell.length_a   1.000
_cell.length_b   1.000
_cell.length_c   1.000
_cell.angle_alpha   90.00
_cell.angle_beta   90.00
_cell.angle_gamma   90.00
#
_symmetry.space_group_name_H-M   'P 1'
#
loop_
_entity.id
_entity.type
_entity.pdbx_description
1 polymer ?
#
loop_
_entity_poly.entity_id
_entity_poly.type
_entity_poly.pdbx_seq_one_letter_code
_entity_poly.pdbx_strand_id
1 'polypeptide(L)'
;MKIGRLKLRENDNENVLINYIRENTADSKKSEVILYRHKLNKAIKDMLALQLGIKIIVDKIRKIYCIDNVKFHFHQVKNLGTFMEVEAIDKDNSFTTEKLKEQCDFYYDYFKIKSEQLEKSSYSDLLLSK
;
A
#
# COMPACT_ATOMS: atom_id res chain seq x y z
N MET A 1 -18.25 12.33 5.52
CA MET A 1 -17.59 11.00 5.56
C MET A 1 -16.35 11.06 4.69
N LYS A 2 -15.15 10.75 5.21
CA LYS A 2 -13.97 10.55 4.34
C LYS A 2 -14.18 9.23 3.59
N ILE A 3 -14.29 9.28 2.26
CA ILE A 3 -14.40 8.08 1.43
C ILE A 3 -13.00 7.47 1.31
N GLY A 4 -12.81 6.28 1.87
CA GLY A 4 -11.56 5.53 1.77
C GLY A 4 -11.33 4.95 0.38
N ARG A 5 -10.17 4.32 0.18
CA ARG A 5 -9.86 3.54 -1.01
C ARG A 5 -10.14 2.07 -0.73
N LEU A 6 -10.89 1.43 -1.63
CA LEU A 6 -11.15 0.00 -1.59
C LEU A 6 -10.34 -0.70 -2.68
N LYS A 7 -9.58 -1.74 -2.32
CA LYS A 7 -8.87 -2.57 -3.29
C LYS A 7 -9.03 -4.05 -2.95
N LEU A 8 -9.31 -4.85 -3.96
CA LEU A 8 -9.17 -6.30 -3.91
C LEU A 8 -7.76 -6.65 -4.40
N ARG A 9 -6.99 -7.37 -3.59
CA ARG A 9 -5.68 -7.89 -3.97
C ARG A 9 -5.75 -9.40 -4.03
N GLU A 10 -5.38 -9.94 -5.18
CA GLU A 10 -5.33 -11.38 -5.44
C GLU A 10 -3.89 -11.76 -5.81
N ASN A 11 -3.37 -12.82 -5.21
CA ASN A 11 -2.15 -13.52 -5.63
C ASN A 11 -2.24 -14.97 -5.15
N ASP A 12 -1.29 -15.81 -5.58
CA ASP A 12 -1.29 -17.24 -5.33
C ASP A 12 -1.33 -17.61 -3.83
N ASN A 13 -0.78 -16.75 -2.97
CA ASN A 13 -0.59 -17.04 -1.55
C ASN A 13 -1.50 -16.21 -0.62
N GLU A 14 -2.10 -15.12 -1.10
CA GLU A 14 -2.80 -14.16 -0.25
C GLU A 14 -3.89 -13.38 -1.01
N ASN A 15 -5.15 -13.56 -0.61
CA ASN A 15 -6.30 -12.84 -1.16
C ASN A 15 -6.93 -11.96 -0.07
N VAL A 16 -6.97 -10.64 -0.31
CA VAL A 16 -7.39 -9.66 0.70
C VAL A 16 -8.20 -8.54 0.07
N LEU A 17 -9.37 -8.26 0.65
CA LEU A 17 -10.09 -7.02 0.45
C LEU A 17 -9.61 -5.99 1.48
N ILE A 18 -9.17 -4.84 0.99
CA ILE A 18 -8.49 -3.82 1.80
C ILE A 18 -9.23 -2.50 1.65
N ASN A 19 -9.76 -1.98 2.76
CA ASN A 19 -10.20 -0.59 2.85
C ASN A 19 -9.11 0.19 3.58
N TYR A 20 -8.71 1.35 3.05
CA TYR A 20 -7.79 2.23 3.76
C TYR A 20 -8.02 3.71 3.49
N ILE A 21 -7.69 4.52 4.49
CA ILE A 21 -7.64 5.98 4.39
C ILE A 21 -6.18 6.41 4.51
N ARG A 22 -5.70 7.17 3.53
CA ARG A 22 -4.33 7.72 3.49
C ARG A 22 -4.35 9.05 2.75
N GLU A 23 -3.71 10.07 3.30
CA GLU A 23 -3.55 11.37 2.66
C GLU A 23 -2.43 11.33 1.60
N ASN A 24 -2.55 12.16 0.55
CA ASN A 24 -1.56 12.26 -0.53
C ASN A 24 -0.51 13.33 -0.22
N THR A 25 0.26 13.14 0.85
CA THR A 25 1.41 13.99 1.21
C THR A 25 2.72 13.43 0.64
N ALA A 26 3.82 14.18 0.65
CA ALA A 26 5.15 13.73 0.23
C ALA A 26 6.10 13.62 1.44
N ASP A 27 5.63 12.96 2.50
CA ASP A 27 6.36 12.63 3.74
C ASP A 27 5.89 11.23 4.19
N SER A 28 6.38 10.72 5.33
CA SER A 28 5.82 9.58 6.05
C SER A 28 4.32 9.77 6.32
N LYS A 29 3.48 8.80 5.94
CA LYS A 29 2.01 8.95 5.90
C LYS A 29 1.32 7.87 6.70
N LYS A 30 0.48 8.29 7.63
CA LYS A 30 -0.41 7.38 8.35
C LYS A 30 -1.43 6.78 7.37
N SER A 31 -1.58 5.46 7.44
CA SER A 31 -2.67 4.75 6.78
C SER A 31 -3.50 4.02 7.84
N GLU A 32 -4.81 4.27 7.85
CA GLU A 32 -5.74 3.48 8.65
C GLU A 32 -6.32 2.40 7.76
N VAL A 33 -6.15 1.13 8.14
CA VAL A 33 -6.35 -0.01 7.24
C VAL A 33 -7.25 -1.05 7.88
N ILE A 34 -8.28 -1.48 7.14
CA ILE A 34 -9.11 -2.64 7.45
C ILE A 34 -8.79 -3.74 6.44
N LEU A 35 -8.45 -4.93 6.94
CA LEU A 35 -8.08 -6.09 6.12
C LEU A 35 -9.12 -7.21 6.31
N TYR A 36 -9.77 -7.61 5.22
CA TYR A 36 -10.57 -8.82 5.16
C TYR A 36 -9.86 -9.88 4.32
N ARG A 37 -9.36 -10.92 4.98
CA ARG A 37 -8.64 -12.04 4.35
C ARG A 37 -9.65 -13.13 4.00
N HIS A 38 -9.56 -13.65 2.78
CA HIS A 38 -10.46 -14.70 2.31
C HIS A 38 -9.72 -15.74 1.48
N LYS A 39 -10.36 -16.90 1.26
CA LYS A 39 -9.88 -17.90 0.30
C LYS A 39 -10.12 -17.40 -1.13
N LEU A 40 -9.30 -17.84 -2.07
CA LEU A 40 -9.49 -17.52 -3.48
C LEU A 40 -10.92 -17.90 -3.91
N ASN A 41 -11.70 -16.91 -4.31
CA ASN A 41 -13.08 -17.10 -4.73
C ASN A 41 -13.43 -16.00 -5.73
N LYS A 42 -13.75 -16.38 -6.96
CA LYS A 42 -14.09 -15.45 -8.04
C LYS A 42 -15.35 -14.61 -7.73
N ALA A 43 -16.27 -15.14 -6.92
CA ALA A 43 -17.54 -14.48 -6.62
C ALA A 43 -17.37 -13.09 -5.99
N ILE A 44 -16.36 -12.89 -5.12
CA ILE A 44 -16.15 -11.57 -4.48
C ILE A 44 -15.76 -10.50 -5.50
N LYS A 45 -14.90 -10.86 -6.46
CA LYS A 45 -14.46 -9.97 -7.53
C LYS A 45 -15.62 -9.64 -8.44
N ASP A 46 -16.39 -10.64 -8.85
CA ASP A 46 -17.56 -10.47 -9.71
C ASP A 46 -18.61 -9.57 -9.04
N MET A 47 -18.94 -9.83 -7.77
CA MET A 47 -19.88 -9.01 -7.00
C MET A 47 -19.40 -7.56 -6.86
N LEU A 48 -18.14 -7.33 -6.47
CA LEU A 48 -17.59 -5.98 -6.32
C LEU A 48 -17.55 -5.24 -7.67
N ALA A 49 -17.16 -5.91 -8.74
CA ALA A 49 -17.13 -5.33 -10.08
C ALA A 49 -18.54 -4.95 -10.57
N LEU A 50 -19.55 -5.79 -10.31
CA LEU A 50 -20.94 -5.50 -10.66
C LEU A 50 -21.52 -4.32 -9.87
N GLN A 51 -21.21 -4.22 -8.57
CA GLN A 51 -21.80 -3.20 -7.70
C GLN A 51 -21.08 -1.86 -7.76
N LEU A 52 -19.75 -1.85 -7.94
CA LEU A 52 -18.92 -0.65 -7.81
C LEU A 52 -18.15 -0.30 -9.09
N GLY A 53 -18.09 -1.22 -10.06
CA GLY A 53 -17.17 -1.13 -11.19
C GLY A 53 -15.72 -1.40 -10.79
N ILE A 54 -14.86 -1.55 -11.81
CA ILE A 54 -13.41 -1.65 -11.62
C ILE A 54 -12.81 -0.31 -12.04
N LYS A 55 -12.28 0.45 -11.08
CA LYS A 55 -11.63 1.74 -11.38
C LYS A 55 -10.36 1.56 -12.21
N ILE A 56 -9.48 0.65 -11.78
CA ILE A 56 -8.23 0.30 -12.48
C ILE A 56 -7.64 -1.00 -11.91
N ILE A 57 -6.84 -1.71 -12.71
CA ILE A 57 -6.05 -2.87 -12.29
C ILE A 57 -4.58 -2.46 -12.19
N VAL A 58 -3.96 -2.70 -11.03
CA VAL A 58 -2.52 -2.48 -10.82
C VAL A 58 -1.82 -3.84 -10.80
N ASP A 59 -1.11 -4.16 -11.88
CA ASP A 59 -0.31 -5.38 -12.03
C ASP A 59 1.15 -5.12 -11.61
N LYS A 60 1.70 -5.96 -10.73
CA LYS A 60 3.04 -5.79 -10.18
C LYS A 60 3.66 -7.06 -9.61
N ILE A 61 4.98 -7.12 -9.67
CA ILE A 61 5.80 -8.09 -8.92
C ILE A 61 6.27 -7.41 -7.64
N ARG A 62 6.20 -8.12 -6.50
CA ARG A 62 6.57 -7.60 -5.18
C ARG A 62 7.53 -8.53 -4.46
N LYS A 63 8.63 -8.00 -3.96
CA LYS A 63 9.47 -8.64 -2.93
C LYS A 63 9.24 -7.93 -1.60
N ILE A 64 9.06 -8.71 -0.53
CA ILE A 64 8.83 -8.19 0.82
C ILE A 64 9.96 -8.66 1.72
N TYR A 65 10.55 -7.72 2.45
CA TYR A 65 11.50 -8.00 3.52
C TYR A 65 10.97 -7.36 4.80
N CYS A 66 11.32 -7.93 5.95
CA CYS A 66 10.88 -7.43 7.26
C CYS A 66 12.07 -7.36 8.22
N ILE A 67 12.16 -6.28 8.98
CA ILE A 67 13.00 -6.16 10.17
C ILE A 67 12.06 -5.73 11.29
N ASP A 68 11.83 -6.62 12.26
CA ASP A 68 10.83 -6.46 13.31
C ASP A 68 9.45 -6.05 12.76
N ASN A 69 8.95 -4.86 13.14
CA ASN A 69 7.67 -4.34 12.70
C ASN A 69 7.73 -3.51 11.40
N VAL A 70 8.92 -3.30 10.84
CA VAL A 70 9.12 -2.52 9.61
C VAL A 70 9.17 -3.44 8.40
N LYS A 71 8.34 -3.14 7.40
CA LYS A 71 8.30 -3.84 6.12
C LYS A 71 8.86 -3.01 4.99
N PHE A 72 9.58 -3.69 4.11
CA PHE A 72 10.12 -3.15 2.89
C PHE A 72 9.42 -3.80 1.72
N HIS A 73 8.76 -3.01 0.87
CA HIS A 73 8.23 -3.51 -0.39
C HIS A 73 9.10 -3.02 -1.54
N PHE A 74 9.64 -3.94 -2.32
CA PHE A 74 10.25 -3.63 -3.61
C PHE A 74 9.29 -4.06 -4.71
N HIS A 75 8.77 -3.08 -5.45
CA HIS A 75 7.76 -3.28 -6.48
C HIS A 75 8.34 -3.05 -7.86
N GLN A 76 8.05 -3.94 -8.80
CA GLN A 76 8.10 -3.65 -10.23
C GLN A 76 6.66 -3.59 -10.73
N VAL A 77 6.16 -2.39 -11.00
CA VAL A 77 4.78 -2.12 -11.39
C VAL A 77 4.70 -1.98 -12.90
N LYS A 78 3.84 -2.79 -13.53
CA LYS A 78 3.62 -2.76 -14.97
C LYS A 78 3.22 -1.34 -15.40
N ASN A 79 3.90 -0.82 -16.41
CA ASN A 79 3.71 0.53 -16.96
C ASN A 79 4.08 1.70 -16.02
N LEU A 80 4.62 1.48 -14.82
CA LEU A 80 5.11 2.56 -13.94
C LEU A 80 6.59 2.45 -13.57
N GLY A 81 7.20 1.26 -13.62
CA GLY A 81 8.61 1.05 -13.28
C GLY A 81 8.80 0.50 -11.87
N THR A 82 9.91 0.84 -11.23
CA THR A 82 10.34 0.25 -9.95
C THR A 82 10.15 1.22 -8.79
N PHE A 83 9.67 0.71 -7.65
CA PHE A 83 9.40 1.49 -6.45
C PHE A 83 9.86 0.75 -5.19
N MET A 84 10.18 1.51 -4.16
CA MET A 84 10.41 1.02 -2.81
C MET A 84 9.42 1.69 -1.85
N GLU A 85 8.85 0.91 -0.93
CA GLU A 85 8.05 1.42 0.19
C GLU A 85 8.65 0.93 1.51
N VAL A 86 8.67 1.80 2.52
CA VAL A 86 8.98 1.46 3.91
C VAL A 86 7.70 1.69 4.72
N GLU A 87 7.24 0.65 5.41
CA GLU A 87 6.04 0.69 6.25
C GLU A 87 6.37 0.19 7.66
N ALA A 88 6.43 1.09 8.64
CA ALA A 88 6.38 0.73 10.05
C ALA A 88 4.93 0.36 10.42
N ILE A 89 4.72 -0.87 10.86
CA ILE A 89 3.37 -1.39 11.14
C ILE A 89 3.16 -1.50 12.65
N ASP A 90 1.99 -1.07 13.08
CA ASP A 90 1.47 -1.30 14.42
C ASP A 90 0.12 -1.99 14.34
N LYS A 91 0.01 -3.18 14.95
CA LYS A 91 -1.21 -4.00 14.90
C LYS A 91 -1.97 -4.02 16.22
N ASP A 92 -1.28 -3.80 17.32
CA ASP A 92 -1.78 -3.89 18.69
C ASP A 92 -1.78 -2.54 19.41
N ASN A 93 -1.49 -1.45 18.68
CA ASN A 93 -1.34 -0.09 19.20
C ASN A 93 -0.18 0.01 20.21
N SER A 94 0.89 -0.73 19.96
CA SER A 94 2.10 -0.75 20.80
C SER A 94 3.01 0.45 20.59
N PHE A 95 2.84 1.19 19.50
CA PHE A 95 3.73 2.30 19.12
C PHE A 95 2.95 3.61 18.98
N THR A 96 3.61 4.72 19.35
CA THR A 96 3.07 6.05 19.00
C THR A 96 3.28 6.31 17.51
N THR A 97 2.50 7.26 16.95
CA THR A 97 2.65 7.65 15.54
C THR A 97 4.04 8.23 15.28
N GLU A 98 4.59 8.98 16.25
CA GLU A 98 5.94 9.54 16.19
C GLU A 98 6.99 8.44 16.12
N LYS A 99 6.83 7.35 16.91
CA LYS A 99 7.78 6.25 16.89
C LYS A 99 7.79 5.51 15.56
N LEU A 100 6.61 5.27 14.98
CA LEU A 100 6.50 4.68 13.64
C LEU A 100 7.09 5.59 12.57
N LYS A 101 6.91 6.92 12.71
CA LYS A 101 7.52 7.89 11.81
C LYS A 101 9.05 7.84 11.89
N GLU A 102 9.63 7.86 13.10
CA GLU A 102 11.07 7.73 13.31
C GLU A 102 11.65 6.47 12.64
N GLN A 103 10.93 5.34 12.71
CA GLN A 103 11.36 4.11 12.05
C GLN A 103 11.39 4.25 10.52
N CYS A 104 10.35 4.86 9.93
CA CYS A 104 10.34 5.15 8.50
C CYS A 104 11.45 6.13 8.10
N ASP A 105 11.61 7.21 8.85
CA ASP A 105 12.59 8.27 8.59
C ASP A 105 14.03 7.72 8.70
N PHE A 106 14.31 6.84 9.68
CA PHE A 106 15.59 6.13 9.78
C PHE A 106 15.95 5.38 8.49
N TYR A 107 15.00 4.60 7.94
CA TYR A 107 15.26 3.84 6.72
C TYR A 107 15.29 4.73 5.47
N TYR A 108 14.52 5.81 5.45
CA TYR A 108 14.62 6.84 4.41
C TYR A 108 16.06 7.37 4.31
N ASP A 109 16.67 7.71 5.44
CA ASP A 109 18.07 8.14 5.51
C ASP A 109 19.06 7.01 5.17
N TYR A 110 18.83 5.80 5.68
CA TYR A 110 19.68 4.63 5.41
C TYR A 110 19.81 4.33 3.91
N PHE A 111 18.68 4.38 3.18
CA PHE A 111 18.63 4.16 1.74
C PHE A 111 19.01 5.40 0.92
N LYS A 112 19.29 6.54 1.58
CA LYS A 112 19.66 7.82 0.95
C LYS A 112 18.63 8.26 -0.09
N ILE A 113 17.36 8.08 0.23
CA ILE A 113 16.26 8.49 -0.66
C ILE A 113 16.24 10.02 -0.68
N LYS A 114 16.22 10.61 -1.88
CA LYS A 114 16.09 12.05 -2.02
C LYS A 114 14.63 12.46 -2.02
N SER A 115 14.35 13.69 -1.60
CA SER A 115 12.98 14.20 -1.51
C SER A 115 12.28 14.23 -2.87
N GLU A 116 13.01 14.45 -3.97
CA GLU A 116 12.45 14.44 -5.33
C GLU A 116 12.06 13.04 -5.81
N GLN A 117 12.52 11.99 -5.12
CA GLN A 117 12.16 10.60 -5.41
C GLN A 117 10.90 10.16 -4.64
N LEU A 118 10.37 11.00 -3.74
CA LEU A 118 9.17 10.68 -2.98
C LEU A 118 7.92 10.74 -3.85
N GLU A 119 7.19 9.64 -3.88
CA GLU A 119 5.89 9.57 -4.53
C GLU A 119 4.75 9.86 -3.54
N LYS A 120 3.90 10.84 -3.87
CA LYS A 120 2.75 11.23 -3.03
C LYS A 120 1.51 10.37 -3.30
N SER A 121 1.31 10.02 -4.57
CA SER A 121 0.14 9.38 -5.14
C SER A 121 0.18 7.86 -4.94
N SER A 122 -0.95 7.19 -5.15
CA SER A 122 -0.98 5.74 -5.23
C SER A 122 -0.68 5.25 -6.66
N TYR A 123 -0.31 3.98 -6.84
CA TYR A 123 -0.13 3.42 -8.19
C TYR A 123 -1.37 3.55 -9.07
N SER A 124 -2.58 3.45 -8.49
CA SER A 124 -3.81 3.67 -9.26
C SER A 124 -3.94 5.12 -9.74
N ASP A 125 -3.54 6.09 -8.90
CA ASP A 125 -3.58 7.50 -9.28
C ASP A 125 -2.56 7.77 -10.41
N LEU A 126 -1.36 7.21 -10.29
CA LEU A 126 -0.29 7.36 -11.29
C LEU A 126 -0.61 6.73 -12.64
N LEU A 127 -1.25 5.55 -12.65
CA LEU A 127 -1.66 4.91 -13.90
C LEU A 127 -2.80 5.66 -14.58
N LEU A 128 -3.68 6.32 -13.82
CA LEU A 128 -4.78 7.12 -14.36
C LEU A 128 -4.34 8.50 -14.87
N SER A 129 -3.17 8.99 -14.43
CA SER A 129 -2.62 10.27 -14.86
C SER A 129 -1.64 10.16 -16.04
N LYS A 130 -1.50 8.97 -16.64
CA LYS A 130 -0.73 8.74 -17.87
C LYS A 130 -1.66 8.78 -19.07
#